data_AF-A0A6L9QAX5-F1
#
_entry.id   AF-A0A6L9QAX5-F1
#
_cell.length_a   1.000
_cell.length_b   1.000
_cell.length_c   1.000
_cell.angle_alpha   90.00
_cell.angle_beta   90.00
_cell.angle_gamma   90.00
#
_symmetry.space_group_name_H-M   'P 1'
#
loop_
_entity.id
_entity.type
_entity.pdbx_description
1 polymer ?
#
loop_
_entity_poly.entity_id
_entity_poly.type
_entity_poly.pdbx_seq_one_letter_code
_entity_poly.pdbx_strand_id
1 'polypeptide(L)'
;MSEPWSPTDDVLRSEMRRLLRTGLPVRVQQCGPSLLGLRGVKMRSLDADDHSSLARALDGLLREQLSRFGNAELAKPAQLLFGMDDSTSGTTLTSRRAVAAAAAGYEVHHFRKRIEPKLLDLVIWQLRHDSEELAAQRAAPPRLHPAARRPNLPADVFAWEAAEHQHALAALWGAVYLLRAELLRVAQLVSMDAAGVELADAADAALWRQALVLHAARRYQAAYGSALLHAATALGPGEIAASAGWTPALAPAQELLLAGITDPGQGRADFTTRLLSAPEGPDLAAAWRRSLTGRDGGSGQGTRTHS
;
A
#
# COMPACT_ATOMS: atom_id res chain seq x y z
N MET A 1 -9.08 11.95 23.95
CA MET A 1 -8.61 11.97 22.55
C MET A 1 -7.49 12.98 22.47
N SER A 2 -6.24 12.54 22.62
CA SER A 2 -5.08 13.42 22.50
C SER A 2 -4.79 13.63 21.01
N GLU A 3 -4.61 14.88 20.58
CA GLU A 3 -4.20 15.21 19.21
C GLU A 3 -3.01 14.35 18.76
N PRO A 4 -2.96 13.93 17.48
CA PRO A 4 -1.79 13.23 16.97
C PRO A 4 -0.64 14.24 16.93
N TRP A 5 0.21 14.20 17.95
CA TRP A 5 1.43 14.98 18.02
C TRP A 5 2.27 14.70 16.77
N SER A 6 2.20 15.59 15.79
CA SER A 6 3.21 15.66 14.72
C SER A 6 4.45 16.27 15.35
N PRO A 7 5.58 15.54 15.47
CA PRO A 7 6.78 16.10 16.05
C PRO A 7 7.20 17.34 15.27
N THR A 8 7.60 18.40 15.99
CA THR A 8 8.09 19.62 15.35
C THR A 8 9.41 19.33 14.63
N ASP A 9 9.66 20.02 13.52
CA ASP A 9 10.85 19.82 12.68
C ASP A 9 12.16 19.98 13.49
N ASP A 10 12.16 20.82 14.52
CA ASP A 10 13.31 21.00 15.41
C ASP A 10 13.62 19.78 16.27
N VAL A 11 12.59 19.05 16.73
CA VAL A 11 12.79 17.81 17.48
C VAL A 11 13.33 16.72 16.56
N LEU A 12 12.76 16.58 15.36
CA LEU A 12 13.25 15.63 14.34
C LEU A 12 14.70 15.94 13.95
N ARG A 13 15.05 17.21 13.77
CA ARG A 13 16.41 17.65 13.47
C ARG A 13 17.38 17.32 14.61
N SER A 14 16.97 17.53 15.85
CA SER A 14 17.77 17.18 17.03
C SER A 14 18.04 15.68 17.14
N GLU A 15 17.01 14.85 16.93
CA GLU A 15 17.14 13.39 16.90
C GLU A 15 18.00 12.91 15.74
N MET A 16 17.81 13.47 14.54
CA MET A 16 18.61 13.11 13.37
C MET A 16 20.09 13.46 13.55
N ARG A 17 20.41 14.60 14.19
CA ARG A 17 21.78 14.96 14.56
C ARG A 17 22.40 13.97 15.56
N ARG A 18 21.61 13.42 16.48
CA ARG A 18 22.07 12.37 17.41
C ARG A 18 22.39 11.09 16.64
N LEU A 19 21.50 10.66 15.75
CA LEU A 19 21.71 9.52 14.86
C LEU A 19 22.96 9.69 13.99
N LEU A 20 23.18 10.88 13.41
CA LEU A 20 24.37 11.15 12.60
C LEU A 20 25.70 10.97 13.33
N ARG A 21 25.76 11.13 14.66
CA ARG A 21 27.01 10.94 15.41
C ARG A 21 27.52 9.51 15.30
N THR A 22 26.62 8.55 15.29
CA THR A 22 26.93 7.12 15.21
C THR A 22 26.86 6.62 13.77
N GLY A 23 25.94 7.16 12.98
CA GLY A 23 25.66 6.71 11.61
C GLY A 23 24.86 5.42 11.59
N LEU A 24 24.75 4.81 10.42
CA LEU A 24 24.14 3.51 10.22
C LEU A 24 25.10 2.38 10.66
N PRO A 25 24.59 1.22 11.14
CA PRO A 25 23.19 0.90 11.32
C PRO A 25 22.56 1.59 12.54
N VAL A 26 21.26 1.87 12.45
CA VAL A 26 20.49 2.51 13.52
C VAL A 26 20.36 1.59 14.74
N ARG A 27 20.75 2.08 15.92
CA ARG A 27 20.54 1.38 17.20
C ARG A 27 19.51 2.10 18.06
N VAL A 28 18.80 1.35 18.90
CA VAL A 28 17.72 1.85 19.78
C VAL A 28 18.18 3.03 20.63
N GLN A 29 19.39 2.96 21.19
CA GLN A 29 19.93 3.99 22.08
C GLN A 29 20.24 5.32 21.36
N GLN A 30 20.18 5.34 20.03
CA GLN A 30 20.61 6.46 19.17
C GLN A 30 19.43 7.21 18.56
N CYS A 31 18.21 6.72 18.76
CA CYS A 31 16.98 7.29 18.21
C CYS A 31 16.12 7.86 19.32
N GLY A 32 15.57 9.04 19.10
CA GLY A 32 14.54 9.55 19.98
C GLY A 32 13.15 9.03 19.59
N PRO A 33 12.16 9.26 20.46
CA PRO A 33 10.80 8.79 20.26
C PRO A 33 10.12 9.42 19.04
N SER A 34 10.59 10.56 18.54
CA SER A 34 9.95 11.26 17.42
C SER A 34 10.27 10.59 16.08
N LEU A 35 11.53 10.21 15.85
CA LEU A 35 11.96 9.45 14.67
C LEU A 35 11.35 8.05 14.68
N LEU A 36 11.36 7.37 15.83
CA LEU A 36 10.70 6.06 15.97
C LEU A 36 9.18 6.16 15.87
N GLY A 37 8.64 7.33 16.22
CA GLY A 37 7.23 7.67 16.17
C GLY A 37 6.69 7.96 14.77
N LEU A 38 7.57 8.18 13.78
CA LEU A 38 7.18 8.43 12.41
C LEU A 38 6.30 7.29 11.89
N ARG A 39 5.20 7.66 11.24
CA ARG A 39 4.23 6.68 10.72
C ARG A 39 4.88 5.71 9.74
N GLY A 40 5.74 6.20 8.85
CA GLY A 40 6.49 5.36 7.91
C GLY A 40 7.39 4.31 8.59
N VAL A 41 7.89 4.60 9.80
CA VAL A 41 8.68 3.67 10.63
C VAL A 41 7.77 2.64 11.30
N LYS A 42 6.74 3.09 12.03
CA LYS A 42 5.78 2.22 12.71
C LYS A 42 5.15 1.20 11.76
N MET A 43 4.76 1.65 10.57
CA MET A 43 4.13 0.79 9.56
C MET A 43 5.06 -0.29 9.01
N ARG A 44 6.37 -0.03 8.94
CA ARG A 44 7.40 -0.98 8.46
C ARG A 44 7.97 -1.85 9.59
N SER A 45 7.67 -1.54 10.84
CA SER A 45 8.08 -2.34 12.00
C SER A 45 7.28 -3.64 12.10
N LEU A 46 7.96 -4.70 12.55
CA LEU A 46 7.35 -6.01 12.81
C LEU A 46 6.40 -5.91 14.01
N ASP A 47 6.90 -5.33 15.09
CA ASP A 47 6.20 -4.96 16.32
C ASP A 47 6.39 -3.46 16.55
N ALA A 48 5.28 -2.73 16.75
CA ALA A 48 5.27 -1.27 16.92
C ALA A 48 5.46 -0.83 18.38
N ASP A 49 5.36 -1.77 19.34
CA ASP A 49 5.61 -1.53 20.76
C ASP A 49 7.06 -1.89 21.14
N ASP A 50 7.74 -2.71 20.32
CA ASP A 50 9.17 -3.00 20.46
C ASP A 50 10.06 -1.93 19.80
N HIS A 51 10.82 -1.22 20.62
CA HIS A 51 11.78 -0.21 20.17
C HIS A 51 12.88 -0.78 19.27
N SER A 52 13.27 -2.05 19.43
CA SER A 52 14.28 -2.71 18.59
C SER A 52 13.75 -3.00 17.19
N SER A 53 12.48 -3.38 17.09
CA SER A 53 11.74 -3.49 15.82
C SER A 53 11.60 -2.13 15.13
N LEU A 54 11.25 -1.07 15.86
CA LEU A 54 11.18 0.30 15.32
C LEU A 54 12.53 0.81 14.82
N ALA A 55 13.62 0.58 15.56
CA ALA A 55 14.96 0.99 15.15
C ALA A 55 15.42 0.29 13.86
N ARG A 56 15.13 -1.01 13.71
CA ARG A 56 15.39 -1.76 12.46
C ARG A 56 14.58 -1.24 11.29
N ALA A 57 13.31 -0.90 11.52
CA ALA A 57 12.46 -0.30 10.48
C ALA A 57 12.98 1.08 10.05
N LEU A 58 13.44 1.91 11.00
CA LEU A 58 14.06 3.20 10.71
C LEU A 58 15.38 3.04 9.94
N ASP A 59 16.22 2.04 10.27
CA ASP A 59 17.43 1.71 9.50
C ASP A 59 17.11 1.42 8.04
N GLY A 60 16.16 0.50 7.81
CA GLY A 60 15.72 0.14 6.46
C GLY A 60 15.14 1.32 5.70
N LEU A 61 14.29 2.12 6.36
CA LEU A 61 13.70 3.31 5.75
C LEU A 61 14.76 4.35 5.37
N LEU A 62 15.71 4.65 6.25
CA LEU A 62 16.80 5.58 5.94
C LEU A 62 17.64 5.10 4.77
N ARG A 63 17.99 3.81 4.71
CA ARG A 63 18.73 3.23 3.58
C ARG A 63 17.95 3.37 2.27
N GLU A 64 16.65 3.08 2.29
CA GLU A 64 15.79 3.25 1.12
C GLU A 64 15.78 4.71 0.66
N GLN A 65 15.50 5.66 1.56
CA GLN A 65 15.42 7.08 1.19
C GLN A 65 16.77 7.64 0.72
N LEU A 66 17.89 7.23 1.32
CA LEU A 66 19.24 7.63 0.90
C LEU A 66 19.64 7.00 -0.46
N SER A 67 19.15 5.80 -0.77
CA SER A 67 19.38 5.16 -2.07
C SER A 67 18.63 5.86 -3.21
N ARG A 68 17.47 6.46 -2.91
CA ARG A 68 16.59 7.19 -3.85
C ARG A 68 16.57 8.69 -3.56
N PHE A 69 17.69 9.23 -3.11
CA PHE A 69 17.74 10.62 -2.67
C PHE A 69 17.45 11.56 -3.84
N GLY A 70 16.42 12.40 -3.73
CA GLY A 70 15.89 13.18 -4.85
C GLY A 70 16.84 14.27 -5.38
N ASN A 71 17.85 14.66 -4.61
CA ASN A 71 18.86 15.62 -5.03
C ASN A 71 20.13 14.89 -5.52
N ALA A 72 20.29 14.81 -6.84
CA ALA A 72 21.38 14.05 -7.46
C ALA A 72 22.78 14.51 -7.04
N GLU A 73 23.00 15.83 -6.91
CA GLU A 73 24.29 16.41 -6.50
C GLU A 73 24.65 16.04 -5.05
N LEU A 74 23.64 15.94 -4.18
CA LEU A 74 23.83 15.71 -2.75
C LEU A 74 23.64 14.24 -2.34
N ALA A 75 23.22 13.36 -3.26
CA ALA A 75 22.94 11.95 -2.98
C ALA A 75 24.16 11.21 -2.43
N LYS A 76 25.30 11.27 -3.14
CA LYS A 76 26.53 10.59 -2.69
C LYS A 76 27.08 11.16 -1.37
N PRO A 77 27.18 12.49 -1.20
CA PRO A 77 27.53 13.09 0.09
C PRO A 77 26.61 12.67 1.25
N ALA A 78 25.29 12.56 1.01
CA ALA A 78 24.34 12.10 2.02
C ALA A 78 24.63 10.66 2.45
N GLN A 79 24.78 9.73 1.50
CA GLN A 79 25.10 8.33 1.78
C GLN A 79 26.40 8.18 2.59
N LEU A 80 27.43 8.94 2.20
CA LEU A 80 28.72 8.95 2.90
C LEU A 80 28.59 9.51 4.33
N LEU A 81 27.86 10.61 4.51
CA LEU A 81 27.65 11.26 5.81
C LEU A 81 26.93 10.35 6.82
N PHE A 82 25.94 9.58 6.35
CA PHE A 82 25.18 8.63 7.15
C PHE A 82 25.91 7.30 7.39
N GLY A 83 27.04 7.05 6.71
CA GLY A 83 27.79 5.79 6.85
C GLY A 83 27.14 4.62 6.11
N MET A 84 26.42 4.90 5.01
CA MET A 84 25.81 3.86 4.17
C MET A 84 26.82 3.17 3.25
N ASP A 85 27.89 3.89 2.89
CA ASP A 85 28.98 3.39 2.04
C ASP A 85 30.04 2.66 2.87
N ASP A 86 30.66 1.62 2.31
CA ASP A 86 31.67 0.82 3.01
C ASP A 86 32.88 1.65 3.45
N SER A 87 33.23 2.72 2.73
CA SER A 87 34.33 3.62 3.09
C SER A 87 34.06 4.48 4.33
N THR A 88 32.78 4.66 4.69
CA THR A 88 32.38 5.51 5.83
C THR A 88 31.61 4.75 6.91
N SER A 89 31.17 3.52 6.65
CA SER A 89 30.50 2.63 7.60
C SER A 89 31.38 2.39 8.82
N GLY A 90 30.79 2.48 10.03
CA GLY A 90 31.51 2.31 11.30
C GLY A 90 32.55 3.38 11.66
N THR A 91 32.80 4.37 10.80
CA THR A 91 33.78 5.45 11.06
C THR A 91 33.19 6.56 11.94
N THR A 92 34.04 7.50 12.39
CA THR A 92 33.59 8.64 13.20
C THR A 92 32.87 9.70 12.33
N LEU A 93 31.96 10.49 12.92
CA LEU A 93 31.31 11.59 12.22
C LEU A 93 32.31 12.59 11.60
N THR A 94 33.46 12.81 12.24
CA THR A 94 34.54 13.66 11.68
C THR A 94 35.08 13.09 10.37
N SER A 95 35.36 11.78 10.33
CA SER A 95 35.81 11.09 9.11
C SER A 95 34.75 11.16 8.02
N ARG A 96 33.49 10.83 8.36
CA ARG A 96 32.38 10.89 7.41
C ARG A 96 32.17 12.28 6.81
N ARG A 97 32.28 13.34 7.62
CA ARG A 97 32.21 14.74 7.16
C ARG A 97 33.31 15.07 6.17
N ALA A 98 34.55 14.62 6.41
CA ALA A 98 35.66 14.89 5.51
C ALA A 98 35.43 14.24 4.14
N VAL A 99 35.03 12.96 4.12
CA VAL A 99 34.77 12.22 2.87
C VAL A 99 33.54 12.78 2.14
N ALA A 100 32.45 13.09 2.86
CA ALA A 100 31.26 13.67 2.28
C ALA A 100 31.50 15.08 1.72
N ALA A 101 32.30 15.91 2.40
CA ALA A 101 32.67 17.25 1.93
C ALA A 101 33.49 17.17 0.64
N ALA A 102 34.48 16.27 0.59
CA ALA A 102 35.28 16.03 -0.62
C ALA A 102 34.40 15.57 -1.79
N ALA A 103 33.48 14.63 -1.56
CA ALA A 103 32.54 14.15 -2.58
C ALA A 103 31.59 15.25 -3.09
N ALA A 104 31.27 16.23 -2.24
CA ALA A 104 30.45 17.38 -2.59
C ALA A 104 31.24 18.55 -3.21
N GLY A 105 32.57 18.46 -3.30
CA GLY A 105 33.43 19.55 -3.79
C GLY A 105 33.53 20.75 -2.83
N TYR A 106 33.32 20.54 -1.52
CA TYR A 106 33.39 21.59 -0.51
C TYR A 106 34.49 21.35 0.53
N GLU A 107 34.97 22.44 1.12
CA GLU A 107 35.80 22.39 2.32
C GLU A 107 34.96 21.94 3.55
N VAL A 108 35.58 21.21 4.47
CA VAL A 108 34.89 20.51 5.58
C VAL A 108 34.13 21.47 6.50
N HIS A 109 34.69 22.62 6.82
CA HIS A 109 34.05 23.64 7.64
C HIS A 109 32.85 24.28 6.91
N HIS A 110 32.94 24.55 5.60
CA HIS A 110 31.77 24.96 4.79
C HIS A 110 30.68 23.88 4.78
N PHE A 111 31.07 22.61 4.52
CA PHE A 111 30.16 21.48 4.52
C PHE A 111 29.39 21.37 5.85
N ARG A 112 30.10 21.41 6.98
CA ARG A 112 29.51 21.33 8.32
C ARG A 112 28.54 22.48 8.61
N LYS A 113 28.86 23.71 8.19
CA LYS A 113 28.05 24.90 8.51
C LYS A 113 26.86 25.11 7.57
N ARG A 114 26.95 24.69 6.31
CA ARG A 114 25.96 25.03 5.27
C ARG A 114 25.31 23.80 4.64
N ILE A 115 26.08 22.78 4.30
CA ILE A 115 25.61 21.65 3.51
C ILE A 115 24.98 20.57 4.39
N GLU A 116 25.61 20.20 5.49
CA GLU A 116 25.10 19.20 6.43
C GLU A 116 23.72 19.56 7.00
N PRO A 117 23.45 20.80 7.48
CA PRO A 117 22.11 21.18 7.92
C PRO A 117 21.06 21.04 6.81
N LYS A 118 21.41 21.45 5.58
CA LYS A 118 20.53 21.32 4.41
C LYS A 118 20.25 19.85 4.07
N LEU A 119 21.27 19.00 4.11
CA LEU A 119 21.14 17.55 3.91
C LEU A 119 20.19 16.94 4.92
N LEU A 120 20.32 17.32 6.20
CA LEU A 120 19.43 16.85 7.25
C LEU A 120 17.98 17.25 7.01
N ASP A 121 17.75 18.52 6.65
CA ASP A 121 16.41 19.02 6.37
C ASP A 121 15.77 18.28 5.17
N LEU A 122 16.55 18.01 4.12
CA LEU A 122 16.09 17.23 2.95
C LEU A 122 15.74 15.78 3.31
N VAL A 123 16.57 15.10 4.11
CA VAL A 123 16.29 13.73 4.56
C VAL A 123 15.04 13.70 5.43
N ILE A 124 14.89 14.64 6.37
CA ILE A 124 13.71 14.74 7.24
C ILE A 124 12.46 14.99 6.39
N TRP A 125 12.53 15.91 5.43
CA TRP A 125 11.44 16.17 4.50
C TRP A 125 11.05 14.91 3.73
N GLN A 126 12.02 14.14 3.21
CA GLN A 126 11.76 12.92 2.45
C GLN A 126 11.14 11.81 3.33
N LEU A 127 11.57 11.67 4.58
CA LEU A 127 10.96 10.73 5.54
C LEU A 127 9.52 11.09 5.90
N ARG A 128 9.23 12.40 6.02
CA ARG A 128 7.89 12.90 6.26
C ARG A 128 7.01 12.70 5.03
N HIS A 129 7.49 13.08 3.86
CA HIS A 129 6.78 12.89 2.61
C HIS A 129 6.49 11.40 2.35
N ASP A 130 7.43 10.49 2.59
CA ASP A 130 7.16 9.04 2.53
C ASP A 130 6.08 8.62 3.54
N SER A 131 6.10 9.17 4.76
CA SER A 131 5.06 8.86 5.77
C SER A 131 3.68 9.40 5.39
N GLU A 132 3.62 10.56 4.73
CA GLU A 132 2.39 11.20 4.23
C GLU A 132 1.87 10.48 2.98
N GLU A 133 2.73 10.19 2.01
CA GLU A 133 2.41 9.37 0.84
C GLU A 133 1.95 7.98 1.26
N LEU A 134 2.63 7.32 2.21
CA LEU A 134 2.18 6.02 2.72
C LEU A 134 0.82 6.11 3.41
N ALA A 135 0.52 7.24 4.05
CA ALA A 135 -0.81 7.50 4.62
C ALA A 135 -1.87 7.74 3.54
N ALA A 136 -1.51 8.40 2.44
CA ALA A 136 -2.38 8.67 1.30
C ALA A 136 -2.59 7.45 0.38
N GLN A 137 -1.58 6.57 0.26
CA GLN A 137 -1.53 5.50 -0.73
C GLN A 137 -2.12 4.17 -0.26
N ARG A 138 -2.56 3.99 1.01
CA ARG A 138 -3.03 2.67 1.47
C ARG A 138 -4.27 2.67 2.35
N ALA A 139 -5.30 2.02 1.82
CA ALA A 139 -6.00 1.01 2.60
C ALA A 139 -4.99 -0.10 2.92
N ALA A 140 -4.49 -0.13 4.15
CA ALA A 140 -3.74 -1.28 4.61
C ALA A 140 -4.75 -2.36 5.04
N PRO A 141 -4.63 -3.61 4.58
CA PRO A 141 -5.41 -4.69 5.15
C PRO A 141 -5.14 -4.80 6.66
N PRO A 142 -6.07 -5.37 7.44
CA PRO A 142 -5.77 -5.83 8.79
C PRO A 142 -4.57 -6.77 8.75
N ARG A 143 -3.60 -6.58 9.64
CA ARG A 143 -2.46 -7.49 9.76
C ARG A 143 -2.99 -8.86 10.20
N LEU A 144 -2.72 -9.90 9.42
CA LEU A 144 -3.03 -11.28 9.79
C LEU A 144 -1.91 -11.81 10.68
N HIS A 145 -2.24 -12.11 11.94
CA HIS A 145 -1.31 -12.78 12.85
C HIS A 145 -1.51 -14.29 12.76
N PRO A 146 -0.45 -15.10 12.67
CA PRO A 146 -0.57 -16.54 12.74
C PRO A 146 -1.19 -16.92 14.09
N ALA A 147 -2.41 -17.47 14.05
CA ALA A 147 -3.09 -17.95 15.25
C ALA A 147 -2.68 -19.39 15.52
N ALA A 148 -1.97 -19.64 16.62
CA ALA A 148 -1.59 -20.99 17.03
C ALA A 148 -2.77 -21.81 17.60
N ARG A 149 -3.91 -21.16 17.86
CA ARG A 149 -5.12 -21.76 18.45
C ARG A 149 -6.38 -21.11 17.88
N ARG A 150 -7.49 -21.85 17.91
CA ARG A 150 -8.83 -21.32 17.58
C ARG A 150 -9.18 -20.17 18.53
N PRO A 151 -9.77 -19.06 18.05
CA PRO A 151 -10.32 -18.02 18.92
C PRO A 151 -11.38 -18.61 19.86
N ASN A 152 -11.26 -18.33 21.16
CA ASN A 152 -12.30 -18.66 22.13
C ASN A 152 -13.19 -17.43 22.30
N LEU A 153 -14.43 -17.50 21.80
CA LEU A 153 -15.40 -16.41 21.93
C LEU A 153 -16.22 -16.65 23.20
N PRO A 154 -16.19 -15.74 24.20
CA PRO A 154 -17.05 -15.84 25.37
C PRO A 154 -18.52 -15.74 24.96
N ALA A 155 -19.40 -16.39 25.73
CA ALA A 155 -20.84 -16.41 25.48
C ALA A 155 -21.51 -15.10 25.95
N ASP A 156 -21.04 -13.97 25.44
CA ASP A 156 -21.62 -12.65 25.67
C ASP A 156 -21.89 -11.94 24.33
N VAL A 157 -22.89 -11.06 24.35
CA VAL A 157 -23.42 -10.40 23.14
C VAL A 157 -22.37 -9.50 22.48
N PHE A 158 -21.54 -8.81 23.26
CA PHE A 158 -20.53 -7.90 22.73
C PHE A 158 -19.39 -8.65 22.03
N ALA A 159 -19.00 -9.80 22.56
CA ALA A 159 -18.02 -10.66 21.92
C ALA A 159 -18.52 -11.26 20.60
N TRP A 160 -19.82 -11.55 20.51
CA TRP A 160 -20.45 -11.98 19.26
C TRP A 160 -20.48 -10.84 18.23
N GLU A 161 -20.94 -9.65 18.59
CA GLU A 161 -20.95 -8.48 17.71
C GLU A 161 -19.55 -8.13 17.19
N ALA A 162 -18.54 -8.17 18.05
CA ALA A 162 -17.15 -7.96 17.66
C ALA A 162 -16.64 -9.03 16.67
N ALA A 163 -17.02 -10.29 16.87
CA ALA A 163 -16.67 -11.38 15.96
C ALA A 163 -17.38 -11.26 14.60
N GLU A 164 -18.65 -10.86 14.58
CA GLU A 164 -19.39 -10.60 13.33
C GLU A 164 -18.79 -9.44 12.55
N HIS A 165 -18.43 -8.37 13.25
CA HIS A 165 -17.78 -7.22 12.63
C HIS A 165 -16.42 -7.59 12.03
N GLN A 166 -15.59 -8.34 12.76
CA GLN A 166 -14.33 -8.87 12.24
C GLN A 166 -14.54 -9.79 11.04
N HIS A 167 -15.57 -10.63 11.06
CA HIS A 167 -15.93 -11.48 9.93
C HIS A 167 -16.30 -10.64 8.69
N ALA A 168 -17.16 -9.63 8.85
CA ALA A 168 -17.56 -8.74 7.75
C ALA A 168 -16.36 -8.00 7.14
N LEU A 169 -15.46 -7.49 7.99
CA LEU A 169 -14.24 -6.82 7.56
C LEU A 169 -13.29 -7.79 6.83
N ALA A 170 -13.08 -8.99 7.36
CA ALA A 170 -12.25 -10.01 6.73
C ALA A 170 -12.82 -10.47 5.38
N ALA A 171 -14.14 -10.64 5.27
CA ALA A 171 -14.81 -10.98 4.03
C ALA A 171 -14.64 -9.89 2.96
N LEU A 172 -14.78 -8.60 3.33
CA LEU A 172 -14.55 -7.48 2.42
C LEU A 172 -13.11 -7.47 1.90
N TRP A 173 -12.12 -7.57 2.79
CA TRP A 173 -10.71 -7.61 2.39
C TRP A 173 -10.37 -8.85 1.55
N GLY A 174 -10.93 -10.02 1.89
CA GLY A 174 -10.77 -11.24 1.11
C GLY A 174 -11.30 -11.07 -0.32
N ALA A 175 -12.47 -10.46 -0.49
CA ALA A 175 -13.03 -10.16 -1.82
C ALA A 175 -12.12 -9.22 -2.62
N VAL A 176 -11.57 -8.17 -1.98
CA VAL A 176 -10.64 -7.23 -2.62
C VAL A 176 -9.35 -7.92 -3.09
N TYR A 177 -8.78 -8.82 -2.29
CA TYR A 177 -7.59 -9.56 -2.68
C TYR A 177 -7.84 -10.52 -3.85
N LEU A 178 -8.98 -11.21 -3.85
CA LEU A 178 -9.35 -12.09 -4.94
C LEU A 178 -9.56 -11.30 -6.24
N LEU A 179 -10.23 -10.14 -6.18
CA LEU A 179 -10.33 -9.25 -7.34
C LEU A 179 -8.95 -8.81 -7.84
N ARG A 180 -8.06 -8.38 -6.94
CA ARG A 180 -6.70 -7.97 -7.33
C ARG A 180 -5.95 -9.10 -8.03
N ALA A 181 -6.09 -10.34 -7.57
CA ALA A 181 -5.47 -11.50 -8.20
C ALA A 181 -5.99 -11.70 -9.64
N GLU A 182 -7.31 -11.60 -9.87
CA GLU A 182 -7.88 -11.72 -11.21
C GLU A 182 -7.46 -10.57 -12.13
N LEU A 183 -7.38 -9.33 -11.62
CA LEU A 183 -6.90 -8.19 -12.42
C LEU A 183 -5.44 -8.36 -12.84
N LEU A 184 -4.57 -8.86 -11.94
CA LEU A 184 -3.18 -9.19 -12.28
C LEU A 184 -3.10 -10.33 -13.29
N ARG A 185 -4.00 -11.32 -13.21
CA ARG A 185 -4.10 -12.40 -14.19
C ARG A 185 -4.47 -11.86 -15.58
N VAL A 186 -5.44 -10.96 -15.67
CA VAL A 186 -5.78 -10.30 -16.94
C VAL A 186 -4.59 -9.51 -17.49
N ALA A 187 -3.95 -8.68 -16.67
CA ALA A 187 -2.78 -7.91 -17.10
C ALA A 187 -1.63 -8.80 -17.60
N GLN A 188 -1.38 -9.93 -16.92
CA GLN A 188 -0.42 -10.94 -17.37
C GLN A 188 -0.79 -11.52 -18.74
N LEU A 189 -2.04 -11.95 -18.94
CA LEU A 189 -2.51 -12.52 -20.20
C LEU A 189 -2.45 -11.50 -21.36
N VAL A 190 -2.77 -10.24 -21.10
CA VAL A 190 -2.62 -9.15 -22.09
C VAL A 190 -1.15 -8.99 -22.47
N SER A 191 -0.24 -8.98 -21.48
CA SER A 191 1.19 -8.86 -21.73
C SER A 191 1.79 -10.05 -22.50
N MET A 192 1.16 -11.22 -22.42
CA MET A 192 1.58 -12.44 -23.13
C MET A 192 0.92 -12.60 -24.51
N ASP A 193 0.11 -11.62 -24.94
CA ASP A 193 -0.68 -11.71 -26.18
C ASP A 193 -1.55 -12.99 -26.22
N ALA A 194 -2.16 -13.34 -25.10
CA ALA A 194 -2.98 -14.54 -24.98
C ALA A 194 -4.18 -14.54 -25.95
N ALA A 195 -4.73 -15.73 -26.20
CA ALA A 195 -5.89 -15.90 -27.06
C ALA A 195 -7.11 -15.13 -26.53
N GLY A 196 -7.96 -14.64 -27.43
CA GLY A 196 -9.13 -13.83 -27.07
C GLY A 196 -10.11 -14.53 -26.12
N VAL A 197 -10.25 -15.85 -26.22
CA VAL A 197 -11.13 -16.65 -25.35
C VAL A 197 -10.60 -16.69 -23.91
N GLU A 198 -9.28 -16.85 -23.72
CA GLU A 198 -8.66 -16.85 -22.39
C GLU A 198 -8.76 -15.48 -21.72
N LEU A 199 -8.55 -14.40 -22.49
CA LEU A 199 -8.73 -13.04 -22.02
C LEU A 199 -10.17 -12.73 -21.61
N ALA A 200 -11.15 -13.21 -22.39
CA ALA A 200 -12.56 -13.04 -22.08
C ALA A 200 -12.93 -13.77 -20.78
N ASP A 201 -12.49 -15.02 -20.60
CA ASP A 201 -12.77 -15.79 -19.38
C ASP A 201 -12.14 -15.15 -18.13
N ALA A 202 -10.90 -14.65 -18.23
CA ALA A 202 -10.23 -13.95 -17.14
C ALA A 202 -10.90 -12.61 -16.82
N ALA A 203 -11.34 -11.85 -17.83
CA ALA A 203 -12.08 -10.61 -17.63
C ALA A 203 -13.45 -10.86 -16.97
N ASP A 204 -14.13 -11.94 -17.34
CA ASP A 204 -15.40 -12.36 -16.72
C ASP A 204 -15.21 -12.81 -15.26
N ALA A 205 -14.11 -13.51 -14.97
CA ALA A 205 -13.73 -13.83 -13.59
C ALA A 205 -13.51 -12.56 -12.77
N ALA A 206 -12.79 -11.57 -13.31
CA ALA A 206 -12.57 -10.28 -12.66
C ALA A 206 -13.90 -9.52 -12.43
N LEU A 207 -14.84 -9.55 -13.39
CA LEU A 207 -16.16 -8.92 -13.23
C LEU A 207 -16.96 -9.55 -12.09
N TRP A 208 -16.96 -10.88 -12.01
CA TRP A 208 -17.60 -11.59 -10.90
C TRP A 208 -16.96 -11.24 -9.55
N ARG A 209 -15.62 -11.16 -9.47
CA ARG A 209 -14.95 -10.71 -8.25
C ARG A 209 -15.27 -9.27 -7.88
N GLN A 210 -15.39 -8.37 -8.86
CA GLN A 210 -15.82 -6.99 -8.64
C GLN A 210 -17.21 -6.95 -8.03
N ALA A 211 -18.14 -7.76 -8.55
CA ALA A 211 -19.49 -7.83 -8.03
C ALA A 211 -19.55 -8.34 -6.57
N LEU A 212 -18.67 -9.29 -6.20
CA LEU A 212 -18.51 -9.75 -4.81
C LEU A 212 -17.96 -8.67 -3.89
N VAL A 213 -17.01 -7.84 -4.35
CA VAL A 213 -16.50 -6.69 -3.59
C VAL A 213 -17.63 -5.68 -3.33
N LEU A 214 -18.39 -5.32 -4.37
CA LEU A 214 -19.52 -4.39 -4.25
C LEU A 214 -20.59 -4.93 -3.28
N HIS A 215 -20.89 -6.22 -3.36
CA HIS A 215 -21.81 -6.89 -2.43
C HIS A 215 -21.29 -6.81 -0.98
N ALA A 216 -20.03 -7.18 -0.75
CA ALA A 216 -19.42 -7.15 0.58
C ALA A 216 -19.38 -5.73 1.18
N ALA A 217 -19.03 -4.73 0.37
CA ALA A 217 -19.00 -3.34 0.81
C ALA A 217 -20.38 -2.82 1.20
N ARG A 218 -21.42 -3.11 0.40
CA ARG A 218 -22.81 -2.73 0.73
C ARG A 218 -23.33 -3.46 1.94
N ARG A 219 -23.04 -4.76 2.08
CA ARG A 219 -23.42 -5.55 3.26
C ARG A 219 -22.79 -4.96 4.52
N TYR A 220 -21.50 -4.62 4.47
CA TYR A 220 -20.82 -3.96 5.58
C TYR A 220 -21.48 -2.62 5.89
N GLN A 221 -21.72 -1.79 4.87
CA GLN A 221 -22.30 -0.45 5.06
C GLN A 221 -23.70 -0.51 5.65
N ALA A 222 -24.52 -1.48 5.25
CA ALA A 222 -25.86 -1.69 5.81
C ALA A 222 -25.82 -2.11 7.28
N ALA A 223 -24.80 -2.86 7.71
CA ALA A 223 -24.66 -3.35 9.07
C ALA A 223 -23.99 -2.34 10.02
N TYR A 224 -22.96 -1.60 9.56
CA TYR A 224 -22.08 -0.81 10.42
C TYR A 224 -21.93 0.67 10.01
N GLY A 225 -22.59 1.09 8.92
CA GLY A 225 -22.52 2.46 8.41
C GLY A 225 -21.39 2.71 7.42
N SER A 226 -21.20 3.98 7.04
CA SER A 226 -20.27 4.39 5.99
C SER A 226 -18.79 4.45 6.42
N ALA A 227 -18.52 4.39 7.72
CA ALA A 227 -17.16 4.39 8.26
C ALA A 227 -16.78 2.98 8.72
N LEU A 228 -15.51 2.61 8.54
CA LEU A 228 -14.99 1.38 9.14
C LEU A 228 -14.77 1.59 10.64
N LEU A 229 -15.51 0.84 11.45
CA LEU A 229 -15.27 0.79 12.89
C LEU A 229 -13.98 0.02 13.15
N HIS A 230 -13.19 0.46 14.14
CA HIS A 230 -12.00 -0.24 14.64
C HIS A 230 -10.92 -0.60 13.61
N ALA A 231 -10.95 -0.02 12.40
CA ALA A 231 -9.88 -0.17 11.43
C ALA A 231 -8.77 0.86 11.72
N ALA A 232 -7.51 0.45 11.58
CA ALA A 232 -6.36 1.38 11.63
C ALA A 232 -6.28 2.30 10.39
N THR A 233 -7.37 2.42 9.63
CA THR A 233 -7.49 3.16 8.37
C THR A 233 -8.65 4.13 8.47
N ALA A 234 -8.48 5.36 7.97
CA ALA A 234 -9.55 6.36 7.90
C ALA A 234 -10.54 6.13 6.75
N LEU A 235 -10.49 4.96 6.10
CA LEU A 235 -11.19 4.70 4.86
C LEU A 235 -12.60 4.19 5.09
N GLY A 236 -13.50 4.50 4.17
CA GLY A 236 -14.82 3.88 4.05
C GLY A 236 -14.77 2.53 3.29
N PRO A 237 -15.85 1.74 3.35
CA PRO A 237 -15.94 0.46 2.62
C PRO A 237 -15.73 0.59 1.09
N GLY A 238 -16.21 1.67 0.48
CA GLY A 238 -16.00 1.95 -0.95
C GLY A 238 -14.54 2.28 -1.29
N GLU A 239 -13.83 2.92 -0.37
CA GLU A 239 -12.39 3.22 -0.56
C GLU A 239 -11.52 1.97 -0.37
N ILE A 240 -11.93 1.02 0.49
CA ILE A 240 -11.33 -0.33 0.49
C ILE A 240 -11.55 -1.03 -0.84
N ALA A 241 -12.76 -0.99 -1.40
CA ALA A 241 -13.06 -1.62 -2.69
C ALA A 241 -12.14 -1.11 -3.80
N ALA A 242 -11.86 0.20 -3.83
CA ALA A 242 -10.93 0.83 -4.76
C ALA A 242 -9.47 0.37 -4.60
N SER A 243 -9.12 -0.26 -3.48
CA SER A 243 -7.75 -0.71 -3.20
C SER A 243 -7.35 -2.00 -3.91
N ALA A 244 -8.30 -2.65 -4.61
CA ALA A 244 -7.99 -3.80 -5.48
C ALA A 244 -6.99 -3.45 -6.58
N GLY A 245 -6.98 -2.20 -7.04
CA GLY A 245 -6.14 -1.71 -8.12
C GLY A 245 -6.98 -0.92 -9.13
N TRP A 246 -6.47 -0.78 -10.35
CA TRP A 246 -7.24 -0.16 -11.42
C TRP A 246 -8.40 -1.08 -11.82
N THR A 247 -9.63 -0.59 -11.65
CA THR A 247 -10.87 -1.21 -12.16
C THR A 247 -11.53 -0.27 -13.17
N PRO A 248 -12.18 -0.80 -14.21
CA PRO A 248 -13.03 -0.01 -15.10
C PRO A 248 -14.08 0.76 -14.30
N ALA A 249 -14.28 2.03 -14.66
CA ALA A 249 -15.30 2.86 -14.03
C ALA A 249 -16.70 2.30 -14.31
N LEU A 250 -17.53 2.24 -13.27
CA LEU A 250 -18.91 1.78 -13.34
C LEU A 250 -19.85 2.95 -13.04
N ALA A 251 -20.98 3.01 -13.73
CA ALA A 251 -22.06 3.92 -13.36
C ALA A 251 -22.74 3.42 -12.07
N PRO A 252 -23.32 4.30 -11.23
CA PRO A 252 -24.00 3.89 -10.00
C PRO A 252 -25.09 2.82 -10.21
N ALA A 253 -25.82 2.87 -11.34
CA ALA A 253 -26.81 1.85 -11.69
C ALA A 253 -26.18 0.47 -11.95
N GLN A 254 -24.99 0.43 -12.59
CA GLN A 254 -24.25 -0.80 -12.85
C GLN A 254 -23.68 -1.38 -11.55
N GLU A 255 -23.18 -0.54 -10.64
CA GLU A 255 -22.75 -0.99 -9.32
C GLU A 255 -23.89 -1.62 -8.52
N LEU A 256 -25.08 -0.98 -8.56
CA LEU A 256 -26.29 -1.50 -7.94
C LEU A 256 -26.73 -2.83 -8.55
N LEU A 257 -26.72 -2.93 -9.89
CA LEU A 257 -27.04 -4.16 -10.61
C LEU A 257 -26.10 -5.30 -10.17
N LEU A 258 -24.78 -5.08 -10.25
CA LEU A 258 -23.77 -6.08 -9.92
C LEU A 258 -23.88 -6.54 -8.47
N ALA A 259 -24.03 -5.62 -7.52
CA ALA A 259 -24.18 -5.96 -6.12
C ALA A 259 -25.50 -6.70 -5.82
N GLY A 260 -26.57 -6.37 -6.55
CA GLY A 260 -27.91 -6.94 -6.36
C GLY A 260 -28.07 -8.36 -6.92
N ILE A 261 -27.44 -8.68 -8.05
CA ILE A 261 -27.52 -10.02 -8.65
C ILE A 261 -26.53 -11.02 -8.04
N THR A 262 -25.52 -10.51 -7.34
CA THR A 262 -24.45 -11.32 -6.75
C THR A 262 -24.88 -11.96 -5.44
N ASP A 263 -24.66 -13.27 -5.36
CA ASP A 263 -24.81 -14.07 -4.16
C ASP A 263 -23.48 -14.76 -3.85
N PRO A 264 -22.83 -14.48 -2.70
CA PRO A 264 -21.57 -15.10 -2.31
C PRO A 264 -21.63 -16.63 -2.17
N GLY A 265 -22.83 -17.21 -1.99
CA GLY A 265 -23.04 -18.65 -1.92
C GLY A 265 -23.09 -19.34 -3.30
N GLN A 266 -23.13 -18.56 -4.39
CA GLN A 266 -23.27 -19.06 -5.76
C GLN A 266 -21.97 -18.92 -6.57
N GLY A 267 -21.87 -19.72 -7.63
CA GLY A 267 -20.69 -19.75 -8.48
C GLY A 267 -20.68 -18.64 -9.54
N ARG A 268 -19.54 -18.54 -10.25
CA ARG A 268 -19.39 -17.64 -11.42
C ARG A 268 -20.46 -17.88 -12.49
N ALA A 269 -20.82 -19.14 -12.75
CA ALA A 269 -21.79 -19.50 -13.79
C ALA A 269 -23.19 -18.94 -13.51
N ASP A 270 -23.64 -18.99 -12.25
CA ASP A 270 -24.94 -18.45 -11.83
C ASP A 270 -24.94 -16.93 -11.94
N PHE A 271 -23.85 -16.28 -11.49
CA PHE A 271 -23.66 -14.85 -11.65
C PHE A 271 -23.73 -14.44 -13.13
N THR A 272 -22.98 -15.11 -14.00
CA THR A 272 -22.98 -14.82 -15.44
C THR A 272 -24.37 -14.99 -16.04
N THR A 273 -25.10 -16.05 -15.68
CA THR A 273 -26.46 -16.29 -16.17
C THR A 273 -27.42 -15.16 -15.78
N ARG A 274 -27.38 -14.73 -14.51
CA ARG A 274 -28.20 -13.60 -14.02
C ARG A 274 -27.82 -12.29 -14.67
N LEU A 275 -26.51 -12.03 -14.82
CA LEU A 275 -26.01 -10.83 -15.49
C LEU A 275 -26.52 -10.77 -16.92
N LEU A 276 -26.35 -11.84 -17.70
CA LEU A 276 -26.78 -11.86 -19.11
C LEU A 276 -28.31 -11.82 -19.28
N SER A 277 -29.06 -12.18 -18.25
CA SER A 277 -30.52 -12.07 -18.25
C SER A 277 -31.02 -10.66 -17.89
N ALA A 278 -30.16 -9.80 -17.32
CA ALA A 278 -30.49 -8.43 -17.00
C ALA A 278 -30.44 -7.54 -18.26
N PRO A 279 -31.34 -6.55 -18.41
CA PRO A 279 -31.42 -5.73 -19.63
C PRO A 279 -30.11 -5.08 -20.08
N GLU A 280 -29.28 -4.59 -19.14
CA GLU A 280 -28.00 -3.93 -19.43
C GLU A 280 -26.78 -4.84 -19.23
N GLY A 281 -26.98 -6.09 -18.82
CA GLY A 281 -25.90 -6.95 -18.37
C GLY A 281 -24.96 -7.43 -19.48
N PRO A 282 -25.46 -7.84 -20.68
CA PRO A 282 -24.59 -8.16 -21.80
C PRO A 282 -23.68 -7.00 -22.23
N ASP A 283 -24.23 -5.79 -22.29
CA ASP A 283 -23.49 -4.59 -22.67
C ASP A 283 -22.44 -4.21 -21.62
N LEU A 284 -22.79 -4.33 -20.34
CA LEU A 284 -21.86 -4.16 -19.22
C LEU A 284 -20.70 -5.16 -19.29
N ALA A 285 -20.99 -6.45 -19.50
CA ALA A 285 -19.95 -7.48 -19.63
C ALA A 285 -19.02 -7.19 -20.82
N ALA A 286 -19.59 -6.79 -21.96
CA ALA A 286 -18.80 -6.43 -23.13
C ALA A 286 -17.93 -5.18 -22.90
N ALA A 287 -18.47 -4.14 -22.28
CA ALA A 287 -17.72 -2.92 -21.93
C ALA A 287 -16.59 -3.19 -20.94
N TRP A 288 -16.85 -4.02 -19.92
CA TRP A 288 -15.85 -4.45 -18.96
C TRP A 288 -14.68 -5.19 -19.61
N ARG A 289 -14.96 -6.19 -20.46
CA ARG A 289 -13.94 -6.93 -21.23
C ARG A 289 -13.10 -6.00 -22.10
N ARG A 290 -13.74 -5.08 -22.84
CA ARG A 290 -13.03 -4.10 -23.66
C ARG A 290 -12.09 -3.23 -22.83
N SER A 291 -12.57 -2.73 -21.70
CA SER A 291 -11.78 -1.86 -20.83
C SER A 291 -10.55 -2.59 -20.26
N LEU A 292 -10.70 -3.83 -19.79
CA LEU A 292 -9.58 -4.59 -19.21
C LEU A 292 -8.56 -5.10 -20.23
N THR A 293 -9.02 -5.46 -21.44
CA THR A 293 -8.18 -6.17 -22.42
C THR A 293 -7.70 -5.28 -23.56
N GLY A 294 -8.31 -4.11 -23.76
CA GLY A 294 -8.06 -3.23 -24.90
C GLY A 294 -8.54 -3.82 -26.25
N ARG A 295 -9.29 -4.93 -26.25
CA ARG A 295 -9.77 -5.61 -27.45
C ARG A 295 -11.29 -5.52 -27.54
N ASP A 296 -11.79 -5.12 -28.71
CA ASP A 296 -13.18 -5.33 -29.06
C ASP A 296 -13.41 -6.83 -29.21
N GLY A 297 -14.36 -7.40 -28.45
CA GLY A 297 -14.69 -8.84 -28.44
C GLY A 297 -15.27 -9.38 -29.76
N GLY A 298 -14.97 -8.75 -30.90
CA GLY A 298 -15.34 -9.16 -32.23
C GLY A 298 -14.53 -10.38 -32.66
N SER A 299 -15.21 -11.54 -32.67
CA SER A 299 -14.93 -12.73 -33.46
C SER A 299 -13.85 -12.55 -34.53
N GLY A 300 -12.63 -12.98 -34.22
CA GLY A 300 -11.57 -13.24 -35.19
C GLY A 300 -11.94 -14.42 -36.10
N GLN A 301 -12.87 -14.22 -37.02
CA GLN A 301 -12.97 -14.96 -38.29
C GLN A 301 -12.48 -14.03 -39.40
N GLY A 302 -11.19 -13.72 -39.37
CA GLY A 302 -10.48 -13.18 -40.52
C GLY A 302 -10.03 -14.35 -41.40
N THR A 303 -10.89 -14.74 -42.34
CA THR A 303 -10.58 -15.66 -43.44
C THR A 303 -9.32 -15.14 -44.16
N ARG A 304 -8.17 -15.76 -43.91
CA ARG A 304 -7.00 -15.60 -44.79
C ARG A 304 -7.25 -16.43 -46.04
N THR A 305 -7.96 -15.86 -47.00
CA THR A 305 -7.88 -16.32 -48.39
C THR A 305 -6.53 -15.87 -48.93
N HIS A 306 -5.59 -16.81 -49.01
CA HIS A 306 -4.45 -16.68 -49.91
C HIS A 306 -4.95 -16.82 -51.35
N SER A 307 -4.79 -15.75 -52.13
CA SER A 307 -4.72 -15.75 -53.58
C SER A 307 -3.52 -14.92 -53.99
#